data_AF-A0A7S2VRF1-F1
#
_entry.id   AF-A0A7S2VRF1-F1
#
_cell.length_a   1.000
_cell.length_b   1.000
_cell.length_c   1.000
_cell.angle_alpha   90.00
_cell.angle_beta   90.00
_cell.angle_gamma   90.00
#
_symmetry.space_group_name_H-M   'P 1'
#
loop_
_entity.id
_entity.type
_entity.pdbx_description
1 polymer ?
#
loop_
_entity_poly.entity_id
_entity_poly.type
_entity_poly.pdbx_seq_one_letter_code
_entity_poly.pdbx_strand_id
1 'polypeptide(L)'
;DFSGWWFGDQVGGSQVWARAPSHGPSPPRAGWRVPWDAAKAEPGILSVDPAGAGRPAATSAAGAAAAVPADLQARVKAAGDKVLALEQDVEAAVAVSKALQADSDQEALQAAQEELQKQQAAMQEAQRALTLDIAEARKGGHAATGSVTELSKLSPKLRSLQTQLATETQKVRSWMAKAQAGAANAKK
;
A
#
# COMPACT_ATOMS: atom_id res chain seq x y z
N ASP A 1 -34.42 -34.94 -8.95
CA ASP A 1 -34.81 -33.72 -9.66
C ASP A 1 -33.56 -32.87 -9.92
N PHE A 2 -33.15 -32.74 -11.18
CA PHE A 2 -31.94 -32.01 -11.62
C PHE A 2 -32.25 -30.57 -12.06
N SER A 3 -33.41 -30.04 -11.69
CA SER A 3 -33.75 -28.65 -11.95
C SER A 3 -33.17 -27.73 -10.88
N GLY A 4 -32.96 -26.47 -11.26
CA GLY A 4 -32.41 -25.46 -10.37
C GLY A 4 -31.32 -24.63 -11.00
N TRP A 5 -30.79 -23.73 -10.19
CA TRP A 5 -29.60 -22.95 -10.51
C TRP A 5 -28.38 -23.57 -9.86
N TRP A 6 -27.26 -23.56 -10.60
CA TRP A 6 -26.04 -24.26 -10.23
C TRP A 6 -24.84 -23.33 -10.40
N PHE A 7 -23.89 -23.41 -9.47
CA PHE A 7 -22.56 -22.82 -9.66
C PHE A 7 -21.52 -23.93 -9.77
N GLY A 8 -20.65 -23.77 -10.76
CA GLY A 8 -19.46 -24.56 -10.97
C GLY A 8 -18.31 -23.66 -11.38
N ASP A 9 -17.12 -24.24 -11.48
CA ASP A 9 -15.91 -23.48 -11.79
C ASP A 9 -15.87 -22.98 -13.24
N GLN A 10 -16.59 -23.67 -14.13
CA GLN A 10 -16.70 -23.33 -15.55
C GLN A 10 -18.06 -23.71 -16.12
N VAL A 11 -18.49 -22.98 -17.15
CA VAL A 11 -19.72 -23.27 -17.90
C VAL A 11 -19.53 -24.60 -18.64
N GLY A 12 -20.45 -25.55 -18.42
CA GLY A 12 -20.37 -26.90 -19.00
C GLY A 12 -19.38 -27.84 -18.30
N GLY A 13 -18.77 -27.42 -17.18
CA GLY A 13 -17.95 -28.29 -16.34
C GLY A 13 -18.79 -29.32 -15.57
N SER A 14 -18.15 -30.41 -15.14
CA SER A 14 -18.77 -31.43 -14.30
C SER A 14 -18.73 -31.11 -12.80
N GLN A 15 -17.94 -30.12 -12.40
CA GLN A 15 -17.78 -29.72 -11.01
C GLN A 15 -18.79 -28.64 -10.64
N VAL A 16 -19.54 -28.92 -9.59
CA VAL A 16 -20.55 -28.03 -9.00
C VAL A 16 -20.20 -27.88 -7.52
N TRP A 17 -20.24 -26.66 -7.01
CA TRP A 17 -20.02 -26.39 -5.58
C TRP A 17 -21.20 -25.71 -4.89
N ALA A 18 -22.17 -25.16 -5.65
CA ALA A 18 -23.43 -24.66 -5.08
C ALA A 18 -24.67 -24.98 -5.93
N ARG A 19 -25.81 -25.15 -5.25
CA ARG A 19 -27.13 -25.38 -5.87
C ARG A 19 -28.24 -24.60 -5.18
N ALA A 20 -29.17 -24.05 -5.96
CA ALA A 20 -30.44 -23.53 -5.47
C ALA A 20 -31.63 -24.17 -6.22
N PRO A 21 -32.58 -24.82 -5.51
CA PRO A 21 -33.77 -25.43 -6.12
C PRO A 21 -34.82 -24.35 -6.46
N SER A 22 -34.57 -23.58 -7.52
CA SER A 22 -35.47 -22.55 -8.04
C SER A 22 -35.67 -22.72 -9.54
N HIS A 23 -36.89 -22.50 -10.02
CA HIS A 23 -37.28 -22.70 -11.43
C HIS A 23 -37.47 -21.38 -12.19
N GLY A 24 -37.07 -20.25 -11.59
CA GLY A 24 -37.19 -18.95 -12.23
C GLY A 24 -36.22 -18.76 -13.40
N PRO A 25 -36.52 -17.87 -14.36
CA PRO A 25 -35.62 -17.49 -15.45
C PRO A 25 -34.38 -16.70 -14.98
N SER A 26 -34.36 -16.27 -13.72
CA SER A 26 -33.23 -15.62 -13.06
C SER A 26 -32.79 -16.42 -11.83
N PRO A 27 -31.48 -16.38 -11.49
CA PRO A 27 -30.98 -17.05 -10.30
C PRO A 27 -31.58 -16.45 -9.02
N PRO A 28 -31.95 -17.27 -8.02
CA PRO A 28 -32.48 -16.76 -6.77
C PRO A 28 -31.41 -16.03 -5.95
N ARG A 29 -31.81 -14.99 -5.24
CA ARG A 29 -30.88 -14.18 -4.45
C ARG A 29 -30.28 -14.91 -3.25
N ALA A 30 -31.04 -15.86 -2.67
CA ALA A 30 -30.67 -16.60 -1.46
C ALA A 30 -31.17 -18.05 -1.54
N GLY A 31 -30.85 -18.86 -0.52
CA GLY A 31 -31.26 -20.27 -0.44
C GLY A 31 -30.31 -21.24 -1.15
N TRP A 32 -29.07 -20.83 -1.35
CA TRP A 32 -28.01 -21.63 -1.94
C TRP A 32 -27.44 -22.63 -0.94
N ARG A 33 -27.24 -23.88 -1.40
CA ARG A 33 -26.58 -24.95 -0.65
C ARG A 33 -25.11 -24.97 -1.02
N VAL A 34 -24.23 -24.83 -0.03
CA VAL A 34 -22.77 -24.94 -0.19
C VAL A 34 -22.24 -25.79 0.98
N PRO A 35 -21.64 -26.96 0.71
CA PRO A 35 -21.56 -27.65 -0.58
C PRO A 35 -22.94 -27.99 -1.18
N TRP A 36 -23.02 -28.27 -2.49
CA TRP A 36 -24.31 -28.42 -3.21
C TRP A 36 -25.21 -29.54 -2.66
N ASP A 37 -24.63 -30.52 -1.98
CA ASP A 37 -25.28 -31.67 -1.33
C ASP A 37 -25.64 -31.41 0.14
N ALA A 38 -25.36 -30.20 0.67
CA ALA A 38 -25.70 -29.84 2.04
C ALA A 38 -27.20 -30.03 2.30
N ALA A 39 -27.52 -30.65 3.45
CA ALA A 39 -28.90 -30.96 3.83
C ALA A 39 -29.78 -29.72 3.96
N LYS A 40 -29.19 -28.57 4.35
CA LYS A 40 -29.86 -27.27 4.48
C LYS A 40 -29.02 -26.17 3.84
N ALA A 41 -29.69 -25.17 3.28
CA ALA A 41 -29.05 -23.94 2.85
C ALA A 41 -28.78 -23.09 4.10
N GLU A 42 -27.53 -22.73 4.36
CA GLU A 42 -27.19 -21.81 5.43
C GLU A 42 -27.36 -20.37 4.94
N PRO A 43 -28.22 -19.56 5.60
CA PRO A 43 -28.43 -18.18 5.21
C PRO A 43 -27.12 -17.39 5.32
N GLY A 44 -26.75 -16.68 4.24
CA GLY A 44 -25.59 -15.80 4.23
C GLY A 44 -24.29 -16.40 3.68
N ILE A 45 -24.23 -17.70 3.35
CA ILE A 45 -23.03 -18.27 2.71
C ILE A 45 -22.86 -17.75 1.27
N LEU A 46 -23.94 -17.68 0.50
CA LEU A 46 -23.92 -17.23 -0.89
C LEU A 46 -25.17 -16.39 -1.19
N SER A 47 -24.95 -15.20 -1.72
CA SER A 47 -26.01 -14.31 -2.22
C SER A 47 -25.73 -13.92 -3.67
N VAL A 48 -26.77 -13.87 -4.50
CA VAL A 48 -26.66 -13.55 -5.93
C VAL A 48 -27.52 -12.34 -6.26
N ASP A 49 -26.88 -11.21 -6.59
CA ASP A 49 -27.59 -10.01 -7.01
C ASP A 49 -27.68 -9.96 -8.56
N PRO A 50 -28.89 -9.80 -9.14
CA PRO A 50 -29.04 -9.64 -10.58
C PRO A 50 -28.45 -8.30 -11.02
N ALA A 51 -27.53 -8.34 -11.97
CA ALA A 51 -26.93 -7.13 -12.54
C ALA A 51 -27.99 -6.34 -13.34
N GLY A 52 -28.55 -5.26 -12.76
CA GLY A 52 -29.36 -4.28 -13.49
C GLY A 52 -30.60 -3.68 -12.80
N ALA A 53 -31.02 -4.15 -11.61
CA ALA A 53 -32.17 -3.55 -10.92
C ALA A 53 -31.72 -2.52 -9.87
N GLY A 54 -31.65 -1.24 -10.26
CA GLY A 54 -31.35 -0.15 -9.35
C GLY A 54 -32.46 0.12 -8.32
N ARG A 55 -32.06 0.31 -7.04
CA ARG A 55 -32.72 1.18 -6.05
C ARG A 55 -31.70 1.68 -5.02
N PRO A 56 -31.95 2.84 -4.38
CA PRO A 56 -30.93 3.71 -3.81
C PRO A 56 -30.50 3.32 -2.39
N ALA A 57 -29.32 3.82 -2.03
CA ALA A 57 -28.56 3.60 -0.81
C ALA A 57 -29.37 3.53 0.50
N ALA A 58 -29.21 2.42 1.22
CA ALA A 58 -28.91 2.42 2.65
C ALA A 58 -28.40 1.04 3.11
N THR A 59 -27.16 1.06 3.61
CA THR A 59 -26.57 0.14 4.60
C THR A 59 -26.11 -1.25 4.14
N SER A 60 -24.78 -1.29 3.90
CA SER A 60 -23.83 -2.38 4.16
C SER A 60 -23.75 -3.60 3.22
N ALA A 61 -22.70 -3.51 2.40
CA ALA A 61 -21.68 -4.53 2.15
C ALA A 61 -21.94 -5.71 1.20
N ALA A 62 -21.12 -5.69 0.15
CA ALA A 62 -20.47 -6.80 -0.56
C ALA A 62 -21.25 -7.53 -1.65
N GLY A 63 -20.67 -7.53 -2.86
CA GLY A 63 -21.03 -8.49 -3.90
C GLY A 63 -20.78 -8.11 -5.36
N ALA A 64 -20.13 -6.99 -5.68
CA ALA A 64 -19.62 -6.75 -7.03
C ALA A 64 -18.20 -7.29 -7.14
N ALA A 65 -17.89 -7.98 -8.25
CA ALA A 65 -16.54 -8.34 -8.67
C ALA A 65 -15.59 -7.21 -8.29
N ALA A 66 -14.75 -7.45 -7.27
CA ALA A 66 -14.11 -6.39 -6.52
C ALA A 66 -12.96 -5.83 -7.36
N ALA A 67 -13.29 -4.92 -8.27
CA ALA A 67 -12.40 -3.83 -8.62
C ALA A 67 -11.85 -3.31 -7.29
N VAL A 68 -10.52 -3.32 -7.16
CA VAL A 68 -9.84 -2.60 -6.08
C VAL A 68 -10.53 -1.23 -6.00
N PRO A 69 -11.07 -0.82 -4.85
CA PRO A 69 -11.75 0.47 -4.77
C PRO A 69 -10.81 1.50 -5.38
N ALA A 70 -11.28 2.26 -6.37
CA ALA A 70 -10.42 3.14 -7.17
C ALA A 70 -9.59 4.06 -6.27
N ASP A 71 -10.12 4.42 -5.11
CA ASP A 71 -9.43 5.12 -4.02
C ASP A 71 -8.20 4.39 -3.48
N LEU A 72 -8.28 3.07 -3.25
CA LEU A 72 -7.15 2.28 -2.77
C LEU A 72 -6.06 2.18 -3.84
N GLN A 73 -6.44 1.98 -5.10
CA GLN A 73 -5.48 1.94 -6.20
C GLN A 73 -4.81 3.30 -6.43
N ALA A 74 -5.57 4.39 -6.32
CA ALA A 74 -5.06 5.75 -6.37
C ALA A 74 -4.08 6.03 -5.21
N ARG A 75 -4.37 5.54 -3.99
CA ARG A 75 -3.46 5.65 -2.85
C ARG A 75 -2.19 4.85 -3.03
N VAL A 76 -2.27 3.63 -3.54
CA VAL A 76 -1.08 2.81 -3.86
C VAL A 76 -0.19 3.52 -4.87
N LYS A 77 -0.79 4.09 -5.92
CA LYS A 77 -0.06 4.87 -6.91
C LYS A 77 0.58 6.12 -6.29
N ALA A 78 -0.19 6.90 -5.53
CA ALA A 78 0.32 8.09 -4.86
C ALA A 78 1.44 7.78 -3.85
N ALA A 79 1.34 6.68 -3.11
CA ALA A 79 2.40 6.21 -2.23
C ALA A 79 3.64 5.80 -3.03
N GLY A 80 3.48 5.11 -4.16
CA GLY A 80 4.57 4.80 -5.07
C GLY A 80 5.27 6.05 -5.62
N ASP A 81 4.50 7.01 -6.12
CA ASP A 81 5.00 8.27 -6.67
C ASP A 81 5.75 9.09 -5.60
N LYS A 82 5.22 9.15 -4.37
CA LYS A 82 5.90 9.82 -3.24
C LYS A 82 7.22 9.15 -2.87
N VAL A 83 7.27 7.82 -2.84
CA VAL A 83 8.52 7.10 -2.53
C VAL A 83 9.54 7.29 -3.64
N LEU A 84 9.12 7.33 -4.90
CA LEU A 84 10.01 7.58 -6.03
C LEU A 84 10.56 9.02 -6.03
N ALA A 85 9.71 10.01 -5.72
CA ALA A 85 10.16 11.39 -5.55
C ALA A 85 11.17 11.51 -4.39
N LEU A 86 10.88 10.87 -3.24
CA LEU A 86 11.80 10.83 -2.11
C LEU A 86 13.12 10.11 -2.43
N GLU A 87 13.08 9.06 -3.24
CA GLU A 87 14.28 8.35 -3.69
C GLU A 87 15.19 9.30 -4.51
N GLN A 88 14.60 10.06 -5.44
CA GLN A 88 15.32 11.06 -6.22
C GLN A 88 15.88 12.20 -5.34
N ASP A 89 15.07 12.72 -4.41
CA ASP A 89 15.48 13.81 -3.52
C ASP A 89 16.60 13.38 -2.57
N VAL A 90 16.50 12.17 -2.00
CA VAL A 90 17.55 11.59 -1.15
C VAL A 90 18.82 11.35 -1.97
N GLU A 91 18.71 10.81 -3.18
CA GLU A 91 19.87 10.58 -4.04
C GLU A 91 20.56 11.90 -4.44
N ALA A 92 19.80 12.94 -4.76
CA ALA A 92 20.32 14.28 -5.01
C ALA A 92 21.01 14.87 -3.76
N ALA A 93 20.38 14.77 -2.58
CA ALA A 93 20.97 15.25 -1.33
C ALA A 93 22.25 14.49 -0.96
N VAL A 94 22.29 13.18 -1.19
CA VAL A 94 23.48 12.33 -0.98
C VAL A 94 24.56 12.65 -2.01
N ALA A 95 24.22 12.99 -3.25
CA ALA A 95 25.21 13.43 -4.24
C ALA A 95 25.87 14.75 -3.82
N VAL A 96 25.09 15.71 -3.30
CA VAL A 96 25.60 16.96 -2.72
C VAL A 96 26.50 16.66 -1.51
N SER A 97 26.08 15.79 -0.59
CA SER A 97 26.89 15.45 0.59
C SER A 97 28.20 14.74 0.25
N LYS A 98 28.22 13.95 -0.83
CA LYS A 98 29.43 13.30 -1.34
C LYS A 98 30.40 14.26 -2.03
N ALA A 99 29.88 15.32 -2.66
CA ALA A 99 30.71 16.37 -3.25
C ALA A 99 31.39 17.25 -2.19
N LEU A 100 30.80 17.31 -0.99
CA LEU A 100 31.40 17.98 0.16
C LEU A 100 32.60 17.20 0.73
N GLN A 101 33.53 17.93 1.31
CA GLN A 101 34.75 17.43 1.92
C GLN A 101 34.86 17.92 3.37
N ALA A 102 35.83 17.39 4.11
CA ALA A 102 36.05 17.76 5.51
C ALA A 102 36.41 19.24 5.70
N ASP A 103 37.05 19.86 4.69
CA ASP A 103 37.50 21.25 4.69
C ASP A 103 36.55 22.19 3.93
N SER A 104 35.35 21.70 3.56
CA SER A 104 34.33 22.55 2.92
C SER A 104 33.84 23.65 3.86
N ASP A 105 33.32 24.72 3.26
CA ASP A 105 32.81 25.88 4.01
C ASP A 105 31.75 25.47 5.03
N GLN A 106 31.82 26.08 6.22
CA GLN A 106 30.89 25.79 7.31
C GLN A 106 29.42 26.01 6.88
N GLU A 107 29.17 27.02 6.08
CA GLU A 107 27.84 27.34 5.54
C GLU A 107 27.34 26.24 4.59
N ALA A 108 28.22 25.69 3.73
CA ALA A 108 27.89 24.60 2.84
C ALA A 108 27.64 23.28 3.60
N LEU A 109 28.43 22.99 4.63
CA LEU A 109 28.22 21.85 5.52
C LEU A 109 26.90 21.97 6.31
N GLN A 110 26.53 23.19 6.71
CA GLN A 110 25.30 23.45 7.43
C GLN A 110 24.06 23.34 6.53
N ALA A 111 24.10 23.92 5.33
CA ALA A 111 23.04 23.76 4.33
C ALA A 111 22.81 22.29 3.97
N ALA A 112 23.87 21.51 3.78
CA ALA A 112 23.75 20.08 3.51
C ALA A 112 23.19 19.30 4.72
N GLN A 113 23.56 19.66 5.95
CA GLN A 113 22.96 19.04 7.13
C GLN A 113 21.46 19.31 7.21
N GLU A 114 21.03 20.55 6.97
CA GLU A 114 19.61 20.93 6.99
C GLU A 114 18.80 20.17 5.92
N GLU A 115 19.33 20.06 4.69
CA GLU A 115 18.66 19.32 3.63
C GLU A 115 18.60 17.82 3.95
N LEU A 116 19.69 17.19 4.44
CA LEU A 116 19.67 15.79 4.87
C LEU A 116 18.69 15.54 6.02
N GLN A 117 18.56 16.47 6.97
CA GLN A 117 17.58 16.39 8.06
C GLN A 117 16.15 16.52 7.57
N LYS A 118 15.90 17.44 6.63
CA LYS A 118 14.59 17.60 5.99
C LYS A 118 14.18 16.32 5.26
N GLN A 119 15.08 15.74 4.48
CA GLN A 119 14.84 14.45 3.82
C GLN A 119 14.61 13.32 4.84
N GLN A 120 15.30 13.35 5.98
CA GLN A 120 15.10 12.36 7.05
C GLN A 120 13.70 12.45 7.66
N ALA A 121 13.19 13.66 7.89
CA ALA A 121 11.84 13.89 8.40
C ALA A 121 10.78 13.44 7.37
N ALA A 122 10.92 13.83 6.10
CA ALA A 122 9.99 13.49 5.03
C ALA A 122 9.87 11.97 4.83
N MET A 123 11.00 11.25 4.91
CA MET A 123 11.02 9.80 4.79
C MET A 123 10.46 9.08 6.02
N GLN A 124 10.60 9.64 7.25
CA GLN A 124 9.88 9.12 8.42
C GLN A 124 8.36 9.28 8.28
N GLU A 125 7.91 10.43 7.75
CA GLU A 125 6.50 10.67 7.46
C GLU A 125 5.98 9.68 6.41
N ALA A 126 6.73 9.47 5.32
CA ALA A 126 6.39 8.49 4.29
C ALA A 126 6.32 7.06 4.84
N GLN A 127 7.20 6.68 5.77
CA GLN A 127 7.12 5.37 6.43
C GLN A 127 5.84 5.21 7.27
N ARG A 128 5.44 6.28 7.99
CA ARG A 128 4.19 6.29 8.76
C ARG A 128 2.97 6.20 7.84
N ALA A 129 2.93 7.03 6.79
CA ALA A 129 1.87 7.02 5.79
C ALA A 129 1.74 5.64 5.13
N LEU A 130 2.86 5.05 4.70
CA LEU A 130 2.88 3.71 4.11
C LEU A 130 2.33 2.64 5.07
N THR A 131 2.64 2.73 6.36
CA THR A 131 2.13 1.79 7.36
C THR A 131 0.62 1.92 7.53
N LEU A 132 0.09 3.16 7.51
CA LEU A 132 -1.35 3.42 7.56
C LEU A 132 -2.04 2.91 6.30
N ASP A 133 -1.47 3.17 5.12
CA ASP A 133 -2.02 2.71 3.84
C ASP A 133 -2.06 1.17 3.76
N ILE A 134 -1.03 0.48 4.26
CA ILE A 134 -1.02 -0.98 4.36
C ILE A 134 -2.12 -1.47 5.31
N ALA A 135 -2.28 -0.82 6.47
CA ALA A 135 -3.30 -1.20 7.43
C ALA A 135 -4.72 -0.99 6.88
N GLU A 136 -4.94 0.10 6.13
CA GLU A 136 -6.22 0.38 5.49
C GLU A 136 -6.48 -0.54 4.29
N ALA A 137 -5.47 -0.84 3.48
CA ALA A 137 -5.55 -1.82 2.41
C ALA A 137 -5.93 -3.21 2.95
N ARG A 138 -5.38 -3.63 4.10
CA ARG A 138 -5.74 -4.91 4.74
C ARG A 138 -7.21 -4.98 5.16
N LYS A 139 -7.87 -3.85 5.46
CA LYS A 139 -9.31 -3.82 5.76
C LYS A 139 -10.17 -4.11 4.53
N GLY A 140 -9.64 -3.93 3.32
CA GLY A 140 -10.30 -4.26 2.06
C GLY A 140 -10.42 -5.75 1.77
N GLY A 141 -9.92 -6.62 2.66
CA GLY A 141 -10.04 -8.08 2.53
C GLY A 141 -9.24 -8.65 1.35
N HIS A 142 -9.70 -9.77 0.82
CA HIS A 142 -8.96 -10.54 -0.19
C HIS A 142 -8.71 -9.75 -1.49
N ALA A 143 -9.62 -8.84 -1.86
CA ALA A 143 -9.50 -8.01 -3.06
C ALA A 143 -8.34 -6.98 -2.99
N ALA A 144 -7.90 -6.61 -1.79
CA ALA A 144 -6.82 -5.64 -1.58
C ALA A 144 -5.43 -6.29 -1.38
N THR A 145 -5.33 -7.62 -1.47
CA THR A 145 -4.08 -8.38 -1.28
C THR A 145 -2.97 -7.95 -2.25
N GLY A 146 -3.33 -7.64 -3.50
CA GLY A 146 -2.39 -7.07 -4.49
C GLY A 146 -1.83 -5.71 -4.07
N SER A 147 -2.70 -4.80 -3.62
CA SER A 147 -2.31 -3.48 -3.11
C SER A 147 -1.43 -3.57 -1.87
N VAL A 148 -1.75 -4.46 -0.93
CA VAL A 148 -0.91 -4.72 0.26
C VAL A 148 0.47 -5.23 -0.15
N THR A 149 0.54 -6.10 -1.17
CA THR A 149 1.81 -6.63 -1.68
C THR A 149 2.67 -5.52 -2.30
N GLU A 150 2.09 -4.64 -3.12
CA GLU A 150 2.81 -3.50 -3.71
C GLU A 150 3.30 -2.50 -2.66
N LEU A 151 2.45 -2.10 -1.71
CA LEU A 151 2.85 -1.21 -0.62
C LEU A 151 3.96 -1.83 0.25
N SER A 152 3.88 -3.14 0.49
CA SER A 152 4.89 -3.86 1.28
C SER A 152 6.26 -3.87 0.60
N LYS A 153 6.33 -3.85 -0.74
CA LYS A 153 7.60 -3.75 -1.49
C LYS A 153 8.31 -2.41 -1.34
N LEU A 154 7.58 -1.33 -0.99
CA LEU A 154 8.17 -0.01 -0.77
C LEU A 154 8.89 0.08 0.59
N SER A 155 8.48 -0.71 1.59
CA SER A 155 9.05 -0.67 2.94
C SER A 155 10.56 -1.01 3.00
N PRO A 156 11.07 -2.05 2.31
CA PRO A 156 12.50 -2.30 2.20
C PRO A 156 13.28 -1.17 1.51
N LYS A 157 12.70 -0.54 0.48
CA LYS A 157 13.35 0.57 -0.23
C LYS A 157 13.55 1.79 0.68
N LEU A 158 12.51 2.20 1.41
CA LEU A 158 12.63 3.27 2.40
C LEU A 158 13.69 2.94 3.46
N ARG A 159 13.76 1.70 3.94
CA ARG A 159 14.78 1.29 4.93
C ARG A 159 16.21 1.36 4.39
N SER A 160 16.41 1.04 3.11
CA SER A 160 17.71 1.21 2.46
C SER A 160 18.11 2.69 2.42
N LEU A 161 17.20 3.55 1.95
CA LEU A 161 17.42 5.01 1.90
C LEU A 161 17.66 5.60 3.29
N GLN A 162 16.92 5.14 4.32
CA GLN A 162 17.13 5.48 5.73
C GLN A 162 18.57 5.27 6.17
N THR A 163 19.13 4.11 5.81
CA THR A 163 20.48 3.71 6.22
C THR A 163 21.54 4.57 5.50
N GLN A 164 21.34 4.82 4.20
CA GLN A 164 22.24 5.69 3.43
C GLN A 164 22.23 7.12 3.97
N LEU A 165 21.03 7.68 4.19
CA LEU A 165 20.86 9.03 4.71
C LEU A 165 21.44 9.19 6.11
N ALA A 166 21.26 8.20 6.99
CA ALA A 166 21.85 8.21 8.33
C ALA A 166 23.38 8.25 8.29
N THR A 167 23.99 7.48 7.38
CA THR A 167 25.45 7.43 7.20
C THR A 167 25.99 8.79 6.74
N GLU A 168 25.37 9.41 5.74
CA GLU A 168 25.77 10.73 5.24
C GLU A 168 25.52 11.84 6.27
N THR A 169 24.41 11.78 7.01
CA THR A 169 24.12 12.75 8.08
C THR A 169 25.19 12.70 9.18
N GLN A 170 25.62 11.50 9.59
CA GLN A 170 26.69 11.35 10.56
C GLN A 170 28.03 11.88 10.03
N LYS A 171 28.32 11.64 8.75
CA LYS A 171 29.53 12.13 8.08
C LYS A 171 29.58 13.66 8.05
N VAL A 172 28.53 14.31 7.55
CA VAL A 172 28.42 15.78 7.48
C VAL A 172 28.48 16.40 8.87
N ARG A 173 27.79 15.82 9.86
CA ARG A 173 27.87 16.26 11.26
C ARG A 173 29.30 16.18 11.81
N SER A 174 30.05 15.12 11.47
CA SER A 174 31.44 14.98 11.90
C SER A 174 32.36 16.04 11.29
N TRP A 175 32.13 16.42 10.04
CA TRP A 175 32.87 17.49 9.36
C TRP A 175 32.52 18.86 9.93
N MET A 176 31.25 19.13 10.18
CA MET A 176 30.82 20.37 10.84
C MET A 176 31.47 20.53 12.22
N ALA A 177 31.49 19.47 13.04
CA ALA A 177 32.12 19.52 14.36
C ALA A 177 33.62 19.82 14.27
N LYS A 178 34.33 19.28 13.27
CA LYS A 178 35.74 19.59 13.00
C LYS A 178 35.93 21.04 12.54
N ALA A 179 35.10 21.52 11.60
CA ALA A 179 35.16 22.90 11.12
C ALA A 179 34.91 23.91 12.25
N GLN A 180 33.93 23.64 13.12
CA GLN A 180 33.65 24.47 14.29
C GLN A 180 34.80 24.45 15.32
N ALA A 181 35.41 23.30 15.58
CA ALA A 181 36.57 23.19 16.46
C ALA A 181 37.80 23.92 15.91
N GLY A 182 38.05 23.83 14.60
CA GLY A 182 39.12 24.57 13.92
C GLY A 182 38.92 26.08 13.99
N ALA A 183 37.70 26.55 13.72
CA ALA A 183 37.35 27.96 13.80
C ALA A 183 37.45 28.54 15.22
N ALA A 184 37.15 27.74 16.26
CA ALA A 184 37.31 28.13 17.66
C ALA A 184 38.78 28.21 18.07
N ASN A 185 39.63 27.32 17.55
CA ASN A 185 41.06 27.30 17.88
C ASN A 185 41.84 28.40 17.14
N ALA A 186 41.40 28.81 15.94
CA ALA A 186 42.00 29.91 15.19
C ALA A 186 41.68 31.32 15.76
N LYS A 187 40.69 31.42 16.66
CA LYS A 187 40.30 32.68 17.34
C LYS A 187 40.94 32.87 18.71
N LYS A 188 41.75 31.91 19.17
CA LYS A 188 42.49 31.93 20.43
C LYS A 188 43.94 32.31 20.18
#